data_AF-V7AEA1-F1
#
_entry.id   AF-V7AEA1-F1
#
_cell.length_a   1.000
_cell.length_b   1.000
_cell.length_c   1.000
_cell.angle_alpha   90.00
_cell.angle_beta   90.00
_cell.angle_gamma   90.00
#
_symmetry.space_group_name_H-M   'P 1'
#
loop_
_entity.id
_entity.type
_entity.pdbx_description
1 polymer ?
#
loop_
_entity_poly.entity_id
_entity_poly.type
_entity_poly.pdbx_seq_one_letter_code
_entity_poly.pdbx_strand_id
1 'polypeptide(L)'
;METGCGRLSRKKSGGNGQVLDGSNIMELVGNDQVFTTFVDNKFHELDTDRDGKLSVKELQPAVADIGAALGLPAHGTNPESDHIYSEVLNEFTHGKQQKVSKTEFKEVLSDILLGMAAGLKRDPIVILRIDGEDLLEFVNGSGYEAEMASIFSQIESPTRSLHAHIIEALGKLTVEQGIPPTSDAWVLSNIVEPALLYQDRSGLDKPVSQETFLEEFKVVALGVANRLKEQPVIVAHSENIFDGSGVKRLLSNKFELDKTLNSALETLPKDRNGKMSKEYLRVALDTVAPSAGLPPLGAIEEMDKVIGEVFKMVNADEAKLVKEEEFKKVLTEILGSIMLQLEGSPISVSSNSVVHEPLDSSSTLLQPSSSETAP
;
A
#
# COMPACT_ATOMS: atom_id res chain seq x y z
N MET A 1 36.51 -16.74 15.50
CA MET A 1 35.11 -16.81 15.99
C MET A 1 34.37 -15.68 15.30
N GLU A 2 33.95 -15.95 14.07
CA GLU A 2 33.13 -15.06 13.26
C GLU A 2 31.70 -15.56 13.38
N THR A 3 30.83 -14.79 14.02
CA THR A 3 29.39 -15.06 14.04
C THR A 3 28.79 -14.44 12.79
N GLY A 4 28.62 -15.28 11.77
CA GLY A 4 27.91 -14.96 10.55
C GLY A 4 26.46 -14.62 10.86
N CYS A 5 26.07 -13.38 10.59
CA CYS A 5 24.68 -12.94 10.54
C CYS A 5 23.99 -13.71 9.41
N GLY A 6 23.07 -14.60 9.77
CA GLY A 6 22.27 -15.37 8.83
C GLY A 6 21.40 -14.45 8.01
N ARG A 7 21.81 -14.16 6.77
CA ARG A 7 20.88 -13.77 5.72
C ARG A 7 19.90 -14.91 5.56
N LEU A 8 18.69 -14.75 6.08
CA LEU A 8 17.54 -15.51 5.60
C LEU A 8 17.43 -15.22 4.11
N SER A 9 17.91 -16.16 3.30
CA SER A 9 17.73 -16.13 1.86
C SER A 9 16.23 -16.09 1.60
N ARG A 10 15.72 -14.97 1.08
CA ARG A 10 14.41 -14.88 0.43
C ARG A 10 14.32 -16.03 -0.57
N LYS A 11 13.61 -17.09 -0.19
CA LYS A 11 13.14 -18.09 -1.15
C LYS A 11 12.22 -17.28 -2.07
N LYS A 12 12.57 -17.20 -3.35
CA LYS A 12 11.61 -16.73 -4.36
C LYS A 12 10.45 -17.71 -4.29
N SER A 13 9.31 -17.31 -3.72
CA SER A 13 8.05 -18.01 -4.00
C SER A 13 7.95 -18.12 -5.53
N GLY A 14 7.67 -19.33 -6.01
CA GLY A 14 7.65 -19.69 -7.42
C GLY A 14 6.46 -19.13 -8.19
N GLY A 15 5.68 -18.22 -7.60
CA GLY A 15 4.53 -17.59 -8.25
C GLY A 15 4.94 -16.76 -9.46
N ASN A 16 4.26 -16.96 -10.58
CA ASN A 16 4.21 -16.04 -11.73
C ASN A 16 3.58 -14.70 -11.31
N GLY A 17 4.23 -13.97 -10.41
CA GLY A 17 3.75 -12.69 -9.89
C GLY A 17 4.02 -11.59 -10.91
N GLN A 18 2.98 -10.86 -11.31
CA GLN A 18 3.17 -9.64 -12.09
C GLN A 18 3.45 -8.49 -11.12
N VAL A 19 4.53 -7.75 -11.35
CA VAL A 19 4.86 -6.55 -10.54
C VAL A 19 4.31 -5.32 -11.23
N LEU A 20 3.54 -4.52 -10.50
CA LEU A 20 3.03 -3.21 -10.90
C LEU A 20 3.86 -2.14 -10.20
N ASP A 21 4.85 -1.60 -10.91
CA ASP A 21 5.85 -0.65 -10.39
C ASP A 21 5.71 0.76 -11.02
N GLY A 22 4.63 1.01 -11.75
CA GLY A 22 4.36 2.27 -12.43
C GLY A 22 5.13 2.49 -13.74
N SER A 23 5.99 1.56 -14.18
CA SER A 23 6.78 1.69 -15.41
C SER A 23 5.92 1.93 -16.66
N ASN A 24 4.81 1.20 -16.81
CA ASN A 24 3.87 1.37 -17.92
C ASN A 24 3.23 2.78 -17.94
N ILE A 25 2.97 3.37 -16.77
CA ILE A 25 2.43 4.73 -16.67
C ILE A 25 3.50 5.74 -17.11
N MET A 26 4.76 5.54 -16.67
CA MET A 26 5.88 6.38 -17.12
C MET A 26 6.10 6.28 -18.64
N GLU A 27 5.96 5.09 -19.22
CA GLU A 27 6.08 4.88 -20.67
C GLU A 27 4.97 5.59 -21.43
N LEU A 28 3.72 5.48 -20.97
CA LEU A 28 2.58 6.16 -21.56
C LEU A 28 2.78 7.68 -21.59
N VAL A 29 3.08 8.27 -20.43
CA VAL A 29 3.23 9.73 -20.29
C VAL A 29 4.50 10.23 -20.98
N GLY A 30 5.58 9.44 -20.97
CA GLY A 30 6.84 9.77 -21.64
C GLY A 30 6.75 9.77 -23.17
N ASN A 31 5.77 9.08 -23.75
CA ASN A 31 5.48 9.11 -25.18
C ASN A 31 4.52 10.25 -25.51
N ASP A 32 5.06 11.44 -25.75
CA ASP A 32 4.28 12.67 -25.97
C ASP A 32 3.21 12.53 -27.06
N GLN A 33 3.46 11.77 -28.13
CA GLN A 33 2.49 11.59 -29.21
C GLN A 33 1.31 10.71 -28.79
N VAL A 34 1.58 9.58 -28.15
CA VAL A 34 0.53 8.68 -27.65
C VAL A 34 -0.26 9.36 -26.55
N PHE A 35 0.42 10.01 -25.60
CA PHE A 35 -0.22 10.72 -24.52
C PHE A 35 -1.07 11.90 -25.00
N THR A 36 -0.57 12.68 -25.96
CA THR A 36 -1.37 13.76 -26.58
C THR A 36 -2.62 13.20 -27.25
N THR A 37 -2.51 12.09 -27.99
CA THR A 37 -3.68 11.47 -28.63
C THR A 37 -4.72 11.00 -27.61
N PHE A 38 -4.26 10.39 -26.52
CA PHE A 38 -5.13 9.98 -25.41
C PHE A 38 -5.84 11.18 -24.77
N VAL A 39 -5.08 12.23 -24.46
CA VAL A 39 -5.60 13.47 -23.87
C VAL A 39 -6.60 14.16 -24.79
N ASP A 40 -6.32 14.21 -26.09
CA ASP A 40 -7.18 14.80 -27.10
C ASP A 40 -8.56 14.12 -27.14
N ASN A 41 -8.57 12.79 -27.15
CA ASN A 41 -9.80 12.00 -27.14
C ASN A 41 -10.58 12.22 -25.84
N LYS A 42 -9.91 12.11 -24.69
CA LYS A 42 -10.56 12.29 -23.39
C LYS A 42 -11.07 13.72 -23.18
N PHE A 43 -10.32 14.73 -23.59
CA PHE A 43 -10.77 16.11 -23.54
C PHE A 43 -12.04 16.30 -24.39
N HIS A 44 -12.09 15.72 -25.59
CA HIS A 44 -13.25 15.80 -26.46
C HIS A 44 -14.49 15.08 -25.88
N GLU A 45 -14.29 13.95 -25.20
CA GLU A 45 -15.37 13.23 -24.49
C GLU A 45 -15.96 14.07 -23.35
N LEU A 46 -15.12 14.85 -22.65
CA LEU A 46 -15.54 15.65 -21.49
C LEU A 46 -16.11 17.02 -21.89
N ASP A 47 -15.58 17.67 -22.94
CA ASP A 47 -16.01 18.99 -23.45
C ASP A 47 -17.36 18.90 -24.17
N THR A 48 -18.43 18.79 -23.36
CA THR A 48 -19.78 18.49 -23.83
C THR A 48 -20.41 19.73 -24.48
N ASP A 49 -20.10 20.92 -23.98
CA ASP A 49 -20.57 22.18 -24.56
C ASP A 49 -19.73 22.68 -25.75
N ARG A 50 -18.58 22.03 -26.01
CA ARG A 50 -17.65 22.30 -27.12
C ARG A 50 -17.12 23.73 -27.14
N ASP A 51 -16.97 24.34 -25.97
CA ASP A 51 -16.38 25.67 -25.85
C ASP A 51 -14.85 25.67 -25.80
N GLY A 52 -14.24 24.48 -25.85
CA GLY A 52 -12.79 24.27 -25.83
C GLY A 52 -12.19 24.34 -24.42
N LYS A 53 -13.02 24.30 -23.37
CA LYS A 53 -12.59 24.32 -21.96
C LYS A 53 -13.47 23.44 -21.08
N LEU A 54 -12.88 22.74 -20.13
CA LEU A 54 -13.60 21.88 -19.21
C LEU A 54 -14.03 22.64 -17.95
N SER A 55 -15.33 22.67 -17.68
CA SER A 55 -15.86 23.09 -16.40
C SER A 55 -15.68 22.00 -15.32
N VAL A 56 -15.83 22.36 -14.04
CA VAL A 56 -15.81 21.39 -12.92
C VAL A 56 -16.81 20.25 -13.14
N LYS A 57 -17.99 20.55 -13.70
CA LYS A 57 -19.03 19.56 -13.97
C LYS A 57 -18.62 18.58 -15.07
N GLU A 58 -17.84 19.04 -16.05
CA GLU A 58 -17.32 18.21 -17.14
C GLU A 58 -16.11 17.37 -16.70
N LEU A 59 -15.35 17.83 -15.69
CA LEU A 59 -14.24 17.07 -15.12
C LEU A 59 -14.70 15.97 -14.13
N GLN A 60 -15.83 16.17 -13.47
CA GLN A 60 -16.35 15.25 -12.45
C GLN A 60 -16.43 13.78 -12.90
N PRO A 61 -16.94 13.45 -14.10
CA PRO A 61 -16.97 12.07 -14.58
C PRO A 61 -15.58 11.44 -14.67
N ALA A 62 -14.61 12.15 -15.25
CA ALA A 62 -13.24 11.63 -15.37
C ALA A 62 -12.58 11.42 -14.00
N VAL A 63 -12.78 12.35 -13.07
CA VAL A 63 -12.24 12.24 -11.71
C VAL A 63 -12.92 11.10 -10.93
N ALA A 64 -14.22 10.89 -11.14
CA ALA A 64 -14.95 9.75 -10.58
C ALA A 64 -14.46 8.41 -11.16
N ASP A 65 -14.23 8.33 -12.48
CA ASP A 65 -13.71 7.14 -13.15
C ASP A 65 -12.31 6.77 -12.67
N ILE A 66 -11.44 7.77 -12.46
CA ILE A 66 -10.11 7.59 -11.86
C ILE A 66 -10.27 7.06 -10.43
N GLY A 67 -11.12 7.69 -9.61
CA GLY A 67 -11.34 7.23 -8.23
C GLY A 67 -11.83 5.79 -8.18
N ALA A 68 -12.81 5.43 -9.01
CA ALA A 68 -13.32 4.07 -9.12
C ALA A 68 -12.23 3.08 -9.57
N ALA A 69 -11.40 3.45 -10.55
CA ALA A 69 -10.27 2.62 -10.99
C ALA A 69 -9.22 2.41 -9.90
N LEU A 70 -9.09 3.35 -8.96
CA LEU A 70 -8.21 3.26 -7.79
C LEU A 70 -8.88 2.60 -6.58
N GLY A 71 -10.13 2.13 -6.71
CA GLY A 71 -10.89 1.50 -5.63
C GLY A 71 -11.42 2.48 -4.59
N LEU A 72 -11.47 3.78 -4.90
CA LEU A 72 -12.15 4.74 -4.03
C LEU A 72 -13.66 4.47 -4.03
N PRO A 73 -14.33 4.61 -2.87
CA PRO A 73 -15.79 4.61 -2.81
C PRO A 73 -16.37 5.66 -3.75
N ALA A 74 -17.59 5.40 -4.26
CA ALA A 74 -18.27 6.37 -5.12
C ALA A 74 -18.44 7.72 -4.41
N HIS A 75 -18.31 8.82 -5.15
CA HIS A 75 -18.47 10.16 -4.60
C HIS A 75 -19.86 10.32 -3.92
N GLY A 76 -19.88 10.90 -2.72
CA GLY A 76 -21.06 11.09 -1.87
C GLY A 76 -21.31 9.97 -0.86
N THR A 77 -20.52 8.89 -0.88
CA THR A 77 -20.72 7.74 0.05
C THR A 77 -19.91 7.86 1.35
N ASN A 78 -18.74 8.52 1.31
CA ASN A 78 -17.89 8.72 2.48
C ASN A 78 -17.23 10.12 2.42
N PRO A 79 -17.36 10.95 3.48
CA PRO A 79 -16.74 12.28 3.55
C PRO A 79 -15.22 12.30 3.30
N GLU A 80 -14.49 11.25 3.72
CA GLU A 80 -13.04 11.18 3.54
C GLU A 80 -12.67 10.92 2.07
N SER A 81 -13.37 10.02 1.38
CA SER A 81 -13.16 9.83 -0.06
C SER A 81 -13.61 11.04 -0.86
N ASP A 82 -14.67 11.73 -0.41
CA ASP A 82 -15.16 12.96 -1.04
C ASP A 82 -14.15 14.09 -1.00
N HIS A 83 -13.37 14.17 0.08
CA HIS A 83 -12.23 15.07 0.15
C HIS A 83 -11.21 14.79 -0.97
N ILE A 84 -10.91 13.52 -1.25
CA ILE A 84 -9.96 13.14 -2.32
C ILE A 84 -10.47 13.62 -3.68
N TYR A 85 -11.76 13.37 -3.98
CA TYR A 85 -12.37 13.86 -5.23
C TYR A 85 -12.30 15.39 -5.35
N SER A 86 -12.55 16.12 -4.25
CA SER A 86 -12.46 17.58 -4.26
C SER A 86 -11.03 18.10 -4.46
N GLU A 87 -10.04 17.46 -3.85
CA GLU A 87 -8.64 17.85 -4.02
C GLU A 87 -8.16 17.64 -5.45
N VAL A 88 -8.49 16.52 -6.08
CA VAL A 88 -8.15 16.28 -7.48
C VAL A 88 -8.81 17.32 -8.40
N LEU A 89 -10.08 17.67 -8.16
CA LEU A 89 -10.75 18.74 -8.91
C LEU A 89 -10.12 20.12 -8.66
N ASN A 90 -9.63 20.38 -7.45
CA ASN A 90 -8.92 21.61 -7.11
C ASN A 90 -7.59 21.72 -7.84
N GLU A 91 -6.86 20.61 -8.01
CA GLU A 91 -5.62 20.57 -8.79
C GLU A 91 -5.87 20.94 -10.26
N PHE A 92 -6.89 20.38 -10.90
CA PHE A 92 -7.24 20.76 -12.29
C PHE A 92 -7.62 22.24 -12.43
N THR A 93 -8.24 22.82 -11.41
CA THR A 93 -8.78 24.18 -11.45
C THR A 93 -7.91 25.23 -10.76
N HIS A 94 -6.76 24.84 -10.21
CA HIS A 94 -5.88 25.68 -9.39
C HIS A 94 -6.63 26.39 -8.25
N GLY A 95 -7.62 25.71 -7.66
CA GLY A 95 -8.49 26.25 -6.60
C GLY A 95 -9.39 27.43 -7.01
N LYS A 96 -9.48 27.75 -8.30
CA LYS A 96 -10.37 28.79 -8.84
C LYS A 96 -11.46 28.09 -9.62
N GLN A 97 -12.75 28.45 -9.46
CA GLN A 97 -13.84 27.89 -10.29
C GLN A 97 -13.80 28.37 -11.76
N GLN A 98 -12.64 28.29 -12.41
CA GLN A 98 -12.41 28.62 -13.80
C GLN A 98 -12.47 27.35 -14.67
N LYS A 99 -12.85 27.54 -15.93
CA LYS A 99 -12.80 26.47 -16.93
C LYS A 99 -11.33 26.17 -17.30
N VAL A 100 -11.02 24.90 -17.47
CA VAL A 100 -9.67 24.36 -17.70
C VAL A 100 -9.43 24.18 -19.19
N SER A 101 -8.36 24.76 -19.72
CA SER A 101 -7.97 24.56 -21.12
C SER A 101 -7.41 23.16 -21.34
N LYS A 102 -7.35 22.73 -22.61
CA LYS A 102 -6.77 21.45 -23.00
C LYS A 102 -5.30 21.29 -22.57
N THR A 103 -4.52 22.35 -22.66
CA THR A 103 -3.12 22.35 -22.23
C THR A 103 -3.01 22.13 -20.71
N GLU A 104 -3.80 22.86 -19.92
CA GLU A 104 -3.84 22.69 -18.46
C GLU A 104 -4.32 21.30 -18.07
N PHE A 105 -5.35 20.77 -18.74
CA PHE A 105 -5.82 19.39 -18.52
C PHE A 105 -4.73 18.36 -18.80
N LYS A 106 -3.96 18.51 -19.89
CA LYS A 106 -2.83 17.64 -20.23
C LYS A 106 -1.76 17.66 -19.14
N GLU A 107 -1.36 18.86 -18.70
CA GLU A 107 -0.30 19.05 -17.71
C GLU A 107 -0.68 18.43 -16.37
N VAL A 108 -1.88 18.76 -15.86
CA VAL A 108 -2.34 18.21 -14.57
C VAL A 108 -2.52 16.70 -14.63
N LEU A 109 -3.09 16.16 -15.72
CA LEU A 109 -3.23 14.71 -15.87
C LEU A 109 -1.87 14.00 -15.93
N SER A 110 -0.88 14.61 -16.62
CA SER A 110 0.49 14.11 -16.65
C SER A 110 1.09 14.07 -15.24
N ASP A 111 0.98 15.16 -14.48
CA ASP A 111 1.54 15.25 -13.13
C ASP A 111 0.90 14.23 -12.18
N ILE A 112 -0.41 14.03 -12.26
CA ILE A 112 -1.13 13.01 -11.49
C ILE A 112 -0.63 11.61 -11.83
N LEU A 113 -0.55 11.26 -13.12
CA LEU A 113 -0.09 9.93 -13.57
C LEU A 113 1.37 9.68 -13.20
N LEU A 114 2.24 10.68 -13.34
CA LEU A 114 3.64 10.59 -12.92
C LEU A 114 3.77 10.46 -11.40
N GLY A 115 2.91 11.14 -10.63
CA GLY A 115 2.80 10.98 -9.18
C GLY A 115 2.43 9.54 -8.79
N MET A 116 1.42 8.97 -9.45
CA MET A 116 1.04 7.56 -9.26
C MET A 116 2.19 6.61 -9.61
N ALA A 117 2.86 6.85 -10.75
CA ALA A 117 3.98 6.03 -11.17
C ALA A 117 5.16 6.10 -10.18
N ALA A 118 5.45 7.29 -9.65
CA ALA A 118 6.47 7.46 -8.61
C ALA A 118 6.07 6.75 -7.31
N GLY A 119 4.79 6.79 -6.94
CA GLY A 119 4.22 6.04 -5.82
C GLY A 119 4.40 4.53 -5.98
N LEU A 120 3.96 3.96 -7.11
CA LEU A 120 4.10 2.53 -7.41
C LEU A 120 5.56 2.09 -7.53
N LYS A 121 6.45 2.97 -8.01
CA LYS A 121 7.88 2.69 -8.03
C LYS A 121 8.47 2.58 -6.62
N ARG A 122 7.96 3.36 -5.68
CA ARG A 122 8.36 3.31 -4.26
C ARG A 122 7.76 2.10 -3.57
N ASP A 123 6.46 1.89 -3.77
CA ASP A 123 5.63 0.88 -3.12
C ASP A 123 4.96 -0.01 -4.21
N PRO A 124 5.70 -0.97 -4.80
CA PRO A 124 5.19 -1.79 -5.89
C PRO A 124 4.15 -2.80 -5.42
N ILE A 125 3.15 -3.03 -6.26
CA ILE A 125 2.10 -4.02 -6.01
C ILE A 125 2.42 -5.29 -6.80
N VAL A 126 2.46 -6.44 -6.13
CA VAL A 126 2.63 -7.75 -6.75
C VAL A 126 1.27 -8.43 -6.89
N ILE A 127 0.88 -8.75 -8.11
CA ILE A 127 -0.30 -9.55 -8.39
C ILE A 127 0.09 -11.02 -8.34
N LEU A 128 -0.35 -11.70 -7.28
CA LEU A 128 -0.12 -13.11 -7.03
C LEU A 128 -1.34 -13.93 -7.47
N ARG A 129 -1.08 -15.08 -8.09
CA ARG A 129 -2.10 -16.09 -8.35
C ARG A 129 -1.90 -17.23 -7.36
N ILE A 130 -2.80 -17.33 -6.40
CA ILE A 130 -2.79 -18.35 -5.35
C ILE A 130 -3.60 -19.56 -5.80
N ASP A 131 -2.94 -20.66 -6.12
CA ASP A 131 -3.55 -21.88 -6.66
C ASP A 131 -3.35 -23.13 -5.79
N GLY A 132 -2.84 -22.93 -4.57
CA GLY A 132 -2.68 -23.98 -3.57
C GLY A 132 -1.36 -24.74 -3.61
N GLU A 133 -0.48 -24.51 -4.61
CA GLU A 133 0.82 -25.19 -4.68
C GLU A 133 1.73 -24.80 -3.49
N ASP A 134 1.83 -23.50 -3.20
CA ASP A 134 2.64 -23.00 -2.08
C ASP A 134 2.12 -23.51 -0.72
N LEU A 135 0.79 -23.61 -0.56
CA LEU A 135 0.18 -24.18 0.64
C LEU A 135 0.47 -25.68 0.76
N LEU A 136 0.47 -26.41 -0.36
CA LEU A 136 0.81 -27.81 -0.40
C LEU A 136 2.29 -28.04 -0.06
N GLU A 137 3.20 -27.19 -0.56
CA GLU A 137 4.62 -27.22 -0.19
C GLU A 137 4.78 -26.95 1.31
N PHE A 138 4.11 -25.92 1.84
CA PHE A 138 4.16 -25.55 3.26
C PHE A 138 3.74 -26.71 4.17
N VAL A 139 2.56 -27.30 3.93
CA VAL A 139 1.98 -28.37 4.76
C VAL A 139 2.80 -29.67 4.74
N ASN A 140 3.54 -29.91 3.66
CA ASN A 140 4.44 -31.06 3.53
C ASN A 140 5.89 -30.75 3.92
N GLY A 141 6.20 -29.47 4.18
CA GLY A 141 7.52 -29.01 4.57
C GLY A 141 7.87 -29.34 6.02
N SER A 142 9.17 -29.35 6.32
CA SER A 142 9.67 -29.61 7.68
C SER A 142 9.39 -28.48 8.68
N GLY A 143 9.01 -27.28 8.18
CA GLY A 143 8.67 -26.13 9.02
C GLY A 143 7.24 -26.16 9.57
N TYR A 144 6.36 -26.99 8.99
CA TYR A 144 4.93 -27.02 9.27
C TYR A 144 4.62 -27.15 10.77
N GLU A 145 5.15 -28.17 11.44
CA GLU A 145 4.80 -28.44 12.84
C GLU A 145 5.24 -27.32 13.78
N ALA A 146 6.44 -26.77 13.57
CA ALA A 146 6.98 -25.70 14.41
C ALA A 146 6.18 -24.39 14.25
N GLU A 147 5.83 -24.03 13.02
CA GLU A 147 5.06 -22.83 12.72
C GLU A 147 3.62 -22.93 13.22
N MET A 148 2.96 -24.07 12.96
CA MET A 148 1.58 -24.28 13.42
C MET A 148 1.48 -24.43 14.94
N ALA A 149 2.47 -25.02 15.61
CA ALA A 149 2.53 -25.05 17.08
C ALA A 149 2.68 -23.63 17.66
N SER A 150 3.50 -22.78 17.03
CA SER A 150 3.62 -21.38 17.41
C SER A 150 2.28 -20.64 17.25
N ILE A 151 1.62 -20.79 16.09
CA ILE A 151 0.30 -20.20 15.84
C ILE A 151 -0.72 -20.69 16.86
N PHE A 152 -0.78 -21.99 17.14
CA PHE A 152 -1.68 -22.57 18.13
C PHE A 152 -1.54 -21.90 19.49
N SER A 153 -0.31 -21.70 19.97
CA SER A 153 -0.05 -21.05 21.26
C SER A 153 -0.50 -19.58 21.33
N GLN A 154 -0.59 -18.90 20.18
CA GLN A 154 -1.02 -17.50 20.08
C GLN A 154 -2.54 -17.36 20.02
N ILE A 155 -3.25 -18.36 19.50
CA ILE A 155 -4.72 -18.35 19.34
C ILE A 155 -5.45 -19.11 20.45
N GLU A 156 -4.71 -19.81 21.32
CA GLU A 156 -5.26 -20.68 22.36
C GLU A 156 -6.22 -19.89 23.26
N SER A 157 -7.51 -20.22 23.15
CA SER A 157 -8.54 -19.71 24.04
C SER A 157 -9.42 -20.87 24.51
N PRO A 158 -9.65 -21.03 25.82
CA PRO A 158 -10.24 -22.24 26.39
C PRO A 158 -11.72 -22.49 26.02
N THR A 159 -12.35 -21.60 25.24
CA THR A 159 -13.79 -21.61 24.95
C THR A 159 -14.14 -21.73 23.46
N ARG A 160 -13.16 -21.74 22.54
CA ARG A 160 -13.43 -21.81 21.09
C ARG A 160 -13.47 -23.25 20.57
N SER A 161 -14.32 -23.51 19.58
CA SER A 161 -14.37 -24.81 18.90
C SER A 161 -13.13 -25.06 18.04
N LEU A 162 -12.81 -26.31 17.72
CA LEU A 162 -11.70 -26.66 16.80
C LEU A 162 -11.84 -25.95 15.45
N HIS A 163 -13.06 -25.86 14.92
CA HIS A 163 -13.37 -25.15 13.68
C HIS A 163 -12.96 -23.67 13.73
N ALA A 164 -13.27 -22.98 14.84
CA ALA A 164 -12.89 -21.58 15.02
C ALA A 164 -11.36 -21.43 15.12
N HIS A 165 -10.67 -22.34 15.81
CA HIS A 165 -9.21 -22.33 15.89
C HIS A 165 -8.56 -22.55 14.52
N ILE A 166 -9.10 -23.43 13.68
CA ILE A 166 -8.57 -23.66 12.33
C ILE A 166 -8.76 -22.43 11.44
N ILE A 167 -9.94 -21.79 11.45
CA ILE A 167 -10.17 -20.55 10.68
C ILE A 167 -9.21 -19.45 11.14
N GLU A 168 -9.07 -19.27 12.45
CA GLU A 168 -8.17 -18.26 13.01
C GLU A 168 -6.71 -18.54 12.64
N ALA A 169 -6.29 -19.81 12.68
CA ALA A 169 -4.96 -20.21 12.27
C ALA A 169 -4.71 -20.01 10.77
N LEU A 170 -5.68 -20.33 9.91
CA LEU A 170 -5.61 -20.04 8.47
C LEU A 170 -5.46 -18.53 8.23
N GLY A 171 -6.13 -17.70 9.04
CA GLY A 171 -5.97 -16.23 9.01
C GLY A 171 -4.65 -15.71 9.57
N LYS A 172 -3.83 -16.55 10.21
CA LYS A 172 -2.45 -16.22 10.62
C LYS A 172 -1.41 -16.57 9.56
N LEU A 173 -1.77 -17.44 8.61
CA LEU A 173 -0.93 -17.70 7.44
C LEU A 173 -1.09 -16.55 6.43
N THR A 174 -0.05 -16.35 5.64
CA THR A 174 0.02 -15.26 4.66
C THR A 174 0.06 -15.80 3.23
N VAL A 175 0.10 -14.89 2.26
CA VAL A 175 0.26 -15.24 0.84
C VAL A 175 1.55 -16.02 0.58
N GLU A 176 2.58 -15.87 1.43
CA GLU A 176 3.85 -16.63 1.34
C GLU A 176 3.65 -18.13 1.63
N GLN A 177 2.66 -18.47 2.46
CA GLN A 177 2.25 -19.86 2.70
C GLN A 177 1.12 -20.29 1.74
N GLY A 178 0.85 -19.54 0.68
CA GLY A 178 -0.13 -19.89 -0.34
C GLY A 178 -1.58 -19.76 0.10
N ILE A 179 -1.86 -18.92 1.10
CA ILE A 179 -3.24 -18.67 1.58
C ILE A 179 -3.68 -17.26 1.14
N PRO A 180 -4.79 -17.13 0.39
CA PRO A 180 -5.37 -15.82 0.11
C PRO A 180 -6.02 -15.25 1.39
N PRO A 181 -6.20 -13.93 1.51
CA PRO A 181 -6.77 -13.30 2.70
C PRO A 181 -8.11 -13.93 3.13
N THR A 182 -8.12 -14.62 4.27
CA THR A 182 -9.33 -15.30 4.77
C THR A 182 -10.35 -14.34 5.39
N SER A 183 -9.95 -13.08 5.60
CA SER A 183 -10.85 -11.98 5.95
C SER A 183 -11.79 -11.62 4.81
N ASP A 184 -11.47 -11.98 3.56
CA ASP A 184 -12.35 -11.78 2.42
C ASP A 184 -13.53 -12.78 2.47
N ALA A 185 -14.75 -12.25 2.38
CA ALA A 185 -15.97 -13.04 2.52
C ALA A 185 -16.13 -14.09 1.41
N TRP A 186 -15.66 -13.80 0.20
CA TRP A 186 -15.72 -14.75 -0.91
C TRP A 186 -14.73 -15.89 -0.69
N VAL A 187 -13.50 -15.58 -0.27
CA VAL A 187 -12.49 -16.61 0.06
C VAL A 187 -12.98 -17.51 1.18
N LEU A 188 -13.51 -16.93 2.25
CA LEU A 188 -14.05 -17.70 3.37
C LEU A 188 -15.15 -18.67 2.91
N SER A 189 -16.14 -18.17 2.18
CA SER A 189 -17.33 -18.95 1.79
C SER A 189 -17.06 -19.99 0.69
N ASN A 190 -16.14 -19.71 -0.25
CA ASN A 190 -15.94 -20.55 -1.43
C ASN A 190 -14.70 -21.45 -1.35
N ILE A 191 -13.70 -21.07 -0.55
CA ILE A 191 -12.43 -21.80 -0.43
C ILE A 191 -12.32 -22.47 0.94
N VAL A 192 -12.50 -21.72 2.03
CA VAL A 192 -12.20 -22.21 3.40
C VAL A 192 -13.34 -23.05 3.98
N GLU A 193 -14.57 -22.54 4.02
CA GLU A 193 -15.72 -23.25 4.58
C GLU A 193 -15.98 -24.61 3.90
N PRO A 194 -15.91 -24.75 2.56
CA PRO A 194 -16.11 -26.04 1.91
C PRO A 194 -15.02 -27.08 2.23
N ALA A 195 -13.82 -26.65 2.64
CA ALA A 195 -12.75 -27.55 3.09
C ALA A 195 -13.00 -28.05 4.53
N LEU A 196 -13.71 -27.26 5.34
CA LEU A 196 -14.07 -27.61 6.72
C LEU A 196 -15.25 -28.59 6.80
N LEU A 197 -16.15 -28.59 5.81
CA LEU A 197 -17.36 -29.46 5.78
C LEU A 197 -17.08 -30.97 5.65
N TYR A 198 -15.84 -31.37 5.37
CA TYR A 198 -15.44 -32.78 5.37
C TYR A 198 -15.23 -33.36 6.79
N GLN A 199 -15.29 -32.55 7.85
CA GLN A 199 -15.18 -33.04 9.22
C GLN A 199 -16.49 -33.60 9.77
N ASP A 200 -16.38 -34.81 10.31
CA ASP A 200 -17.44 -35.49 11.04
C ASP A 200 -17.86 -34.67 12.29
N ARG A 201 -19.17 -34.48 12.45
CA ARG A 201 -19.80 -33.60 13.44
C ARG A 201 -19.72 -34.14 14.89
N SER A 202 -18.87 -35.14 15.13
CA SER A 202 -18.94 -36.03 16.31
C SER A 202 -17.94 -35.72 17.44
N GLY A 203 -17.11 -34.68 17.32
CA GLY A 203 -16.01 -34.40 18.28
C GLY A 203 -16.11 -33.12 19.12
N LEU A 204 -17.26 -32.43 19.10
CA LEU A 204 -17.39 -31.01 19.48
C LEU A 204 -17.17 -30.61 20.95
N ASP A 205 -16.97 -31.55 21.89
CA ASP A 205 -16.91 -31.26 23.34
C ASP A 205 -15.56 -31.60 24.02
N LYS A 206 -14.49 -31.88 23.26
CA LYS A 206 -13.16 -32.11 23.85
C LYS A 206 -12.27 -30.88 23.77
N PRO A 207 -11.46 -30.58 24.81
CA PRO A 207 -10.41 -29.58 24.69
C PRO A 207 -9.48 -29.99 23.55
N VAL A 208 -9.24 -29.06 22.63
CA VAL A 208 -8.38 -29.27 21.47
C VAL A 208 -6.95 -29.43 21.98
N SER A 209 -6.40 -30.65 21.88
CA SER A 209 -4.96 -30.83 22.10
C SER A 209 -4.19 -30.28 20.89
N GLN A 210 -2.95 -29.85 21.12
CA GLN A 210 -2.07 -29.38 20.03
C GLN A 210 -1.90 -30.46 18.94
N GLU A 211 -1.77 -31.72 19.32
CA GLU A 211 -1.63 -32.85 18.40
C GLU A 211 -2.86 -32.98 17.48
N THR A 212 -4.07 -32.95 18.07
CA THR A 212 -5.32 -32.97 17.29
C THR A 212 -5.45 -31.74 16.39
N PHE A 213 -5.07 -30.56 16.87
CA PHE A 213 -5.06 -29.35 16.05
C PHE A 213 -4.14 -29.49 14.83
N LEU A 214 -2.90 -29.99 15.01
CA LEU A 214 -1.93 -30.12 13.94
C LEU A 214 -2.37 -31.12 12.86
N GLU A 215 -2.95 -32.26 13.25
CA GLU A 215 -3.46 -33.26 12.32
C GLU A 215 -4.68 -32.73 11.55
N GLU A 216 -5.62 -32.10 12.24
CA GLU A 216 -6.86 -31.62 11.64
C GLU A 216 -6.63 -30.39 10.76
N PHE A 217 -5.76 -29.46 11.18
CA PHE A 217 -5.37 -28.33 10.35
C PHE A 217 -4.74 -28.81 9.03
N LYS A 218 -3.89 -29.85 9.08
CA LYS A 218 -3.26 -30.42 7.89
C LYS A 218 -4.30 -30.94 6.89
N VAL A 219 -5.32 -31.65 7.37
CA VAL A 219 -6.42 -32.14 6.53
C VAL A 219 -7.17 -30.98 5.87
N VAL A 220 -7.52 -29.95 6.64
CA VAL A 220 -8.24 -28.78 6.12
C VAL A 220 -7.38 -28.00 5.12
N ALA A 221 -6.10 -27.77 5.42
CA ALA A 221 -5.18 -27.05 4.54
C ALA A 221 -4.98 -27.77 3.20
N LEU A 222 -4.93 -29.12 3.19
CA LEU A 222 -4.93 -29.90 1.95
C LEU A 222 -6.26 -29.76 1.18
N GLY A 223 -7.39 -29.70 1.89
CA GLY A 223 -8.70 -29.39 1.30
C GLY A 223 -8.73 -28.00 0.64
N VAL A 224 -8.22 -26.98 1.34
CA VAL A 224 -8.08 -25.61 0.84
C VAL A 224 -7.18 -25.57 -0.40
N ALA A 225 -6.02 -26.24 -0.37
CA ALA A 225 -5.11 -26.32 -1.52
C ALA A 225 -5.80 -26.95 -2.75
N ASN A 226 -6.58 -28.02 -2.56
CA ASN A 226 -7.35 -28.62 -3.66
C ASN A 226 -8.42 -27.67 -4.21
N ARG A 227 -9.10 -26.89 -3.36
CA ARG A 227 -10.06 -25.87 -3.80
C ARG A 227 -9.39 -24.76 -4.58
N LEU A 228 -8.24 -24.27 -4.13
CA LEU A 228 -7.47 -23.25 -4.82
C LEU A 228 -6.95 -23.73 -6.19
N LYS A 229 -6.69 -25.03 -6.33
CA LYS A 229 -6.34 -25.62 -7.62
C LYS A 229 -7.50 -25.60 -8.61
N GLU A 230 -8.73 -25.81 -8.14
CA GLU A 230 -9.95 -25.72 -8.95
C GLU A 230 -10.34 -24.25 -9.24
N GLN A 231 -10.21 -23.39 -8.23
CA GLN A 231 -10.59 -21.98 -8.25
C GLN A 231 -9.44 -21.13 -7.68
N PRO A 232 -8.43 -20.81 -8.51
CA PRO A 232 -7.32 -19.96 -8.11
C PRO A 232 -7.79 -18.56 -7.76
N VAL A 233 -7.16 -17.96 -6.75
CA VAL A 233 -7.50 -16.61 -6.28
C VAL A 233 -6.40 -15.63 -6.68
N ILE A 234 -6.79 -14.51 -7.27
CA ILE A 234 -5.87 -13.41 -7.56
C ILE A 234 -5.79 -12.49 -6.34
N VAL A 235 -4.58 -12.23 -5.88
CA VAL A 235 -4.30 -11.40 -4.71
C VAL A 235 -3.34 -10.28 -5.10
N ALA A 236 -3.74 -9.04 -4.84
CA ALA A 236 -2.84 -7.90 -4.85
C ALA A 236 -2.10 -7.84 -3.51
N HIS A 237 -0.79 -8.02 -3.57
CA HIS A 237 0.11 -8.03 -2.43
C HIS A 237 1.05 -6.82 -2.48
N SER A 238 1.19 -6.12 -1.36
CA SER A 238 2.19 -5.06 -1.18
C SER A 238 2.96 -5.35 0.09
N GLU A 239 4.29 -5.26 0.05
CA GLU A 239 5.16 -5.39 1.22
C GLU A 239 6.18 -4.25 1.21
N ASN A 240 6.21 -3.48 2.29
CA ASN A 240 7.16 -2.41 2.52
C ASN A 240 8.01 -2.71 3.75
N ILE A 241 9.32 -2.59 3.61
CA ILE A 241 10.29 -2.79 4.69
C ILE A 241 11.01 -1.48 4.94
N PHE A 242 10.84 -0.95 6.15
CA PHE A 242 11.50 0.25 6.63
C PHE A 242 12.68 -0.15 7.51
N ASP A 243 13.87 -0.19 6.90
CA ASP A 243 15.14 -0.62 7.53
C ASP A 243 16.14 0.55 7.74
N GLY A 244 15.70 1.79 7.49
CA GLY A 244 16.53 2.98 7.59
C GLY A 244 17.43 3.25 6.38
N SER A 245 17.48 2.35 5.38
CA SER A 245 18.33 2.51 4.20
C SER A 245 18.00 3.76 3.37
N GLY A 246 16.71 4.11 3.24
CA GLY A 246 16.26 5.34 2.57
C GLY A 246 16.76 6.60 3.28
N VAL A 247 16.68 6.62 4.61
CA VAL A 247 17.17 7.72 5.44
C VAL A 247 18.68 7.84 5.31
N LYS A 248 19.40 6.71 5.36
CA LYS A 248 20.85 6.64 5.18
C LYS A 248 21.29 7.17 3.82
N ARG A 249 20.56 6.83 2.75
CA ARG A 249 20.80 7.35 1.40
C ARG A 249 20.67 8.88 1.37
N LEU A 250 19.58 9.42 1.93
CA LEU A 250 19.35 10.87 1.98
C LEU A 250 20.44 11.57 2.78
N LEU A 251 20.78 11.08 3.97
CA LEU A 251 21.83 11.64 4.83
C LEU A 251 23.23 11.60 4.18
N SER A 252 23.48 10.63 3.30
CA SER A 252 24.75 10.49 2.58
C SER A 252 24.88 11.48 1.40
N ASN A 253 23.76 12.02 0.90
CA ASN A 253 23.74 12.97 -0.21
C ASN A 253 23.48 14.39 0.29
N LYS A 254 24.56 15.12 0.59
CA LYS A 254 24.47 16.49 1.15
C LYS A 254 23.61 17.43 0.30
N PHE A 255 23.73 17.38 -1.03
CA PHE A 255 22.98 18.27 -1.92
C PHE A 255 21.47 17.99 -1.83
N GLU A 256 21.09 16.71 -1.88
CA GLU A 256 19.69 16.30 -1.80
C GLU A 256 19.10 16.56 -0.42
N LEU A 257 19.86 16.30 0.65
CA LEU A 257 19.48 16.64 2.02
C LEU A 257 19.25 18.14 2.18
N ASP A 258 20.22 18.98 1.80
CA ASP A 258 20.11 20.44 1.93
C ASP A 258 18.91 20.97 1.12
N LYS A 259 18.72 20.49 -0.12
CA LYS A 259 17.57 20.85 -0.96
C LYS A 259 16.24 20.46 -0.29
N THR A 260 16.15 19.25 0.24
CA THR A 260 14.93 18.72 0.86
C THR A 260 14.59 19.47 2.14
N LEU A 261 15.59 19.72 3.00
CA LEU A 261 15.42 20.53 4.20
C LEU A 261 14.99 21.96 3.87
N ASN A 262 15.63 22.61 2.90
CA ASN A 262 15.25 23.96 2.49
C ASN A 262 13.78 24.02 2.02
N SER A 263 13.37 23.05 1.19
CA SER A 263 11.99 22.98 0.66
C SER A 263 10.97 22.79 1.78
N ALA A 264 11.26 21.93 2.77
CA ALA A 264 10.39 21.76 3.93
C ALA A 264 10.21 23.06 4.71
N LEU A 265 11.27 23.85 4.85
CA LEU A 265 11.28 25.09 5.62
C LEU A 265 10.62 26.28 4.91
N GLU A 266 10.46 26.26 3.59
CA GLU A 266 9.76 27.32 2.83
C GLU A 266 8.28 27.41 3.20
N THR A 267 7.68 26.28 3.59
CA THR A 267 6.26 26.18 3.92
C THR A 267 5.94 26.56 5.38
N LEU A 268 6.96 26.72 6.22
CA LEU A 268 6.78 26.87 7.66
C LEU A 268 6.67 28.35 8.10
N PRO A 269 5.82 28.66 9.10
CA PRO A 269 5.74 29.99 9.67
C PRO A 269 7.05 30.45 10.30
N LYS A 270 7.50 31.66 9.93
CA LYS A 270 8.69 32.33 10.46
C LYS A 270 8.31 33.57 11.25
N ASP A 271 9.01 33.84 12.35
CA ASP A 271 8.86 35.10 13.08
C ASP A 271 9.49 36.28 12.30
N ARG A 272 9.33 37.50 12.82
CA ARG A 272 9.90 38.72 12.23
C ARG A 272 11.42 38.70 12.09
N ASN A 273 12.09 37.79 12.79
CA ASN A 273 13.55 37.63 12.84
C ASN A 273 14.01 36.37 12.09
N GLY A 274 13.11 35.69 11.35
CA GLY A 274 13.41 34.48 10.59
C GLY A 274 13.62 33.22 11.45
N LYS A 275 13.19 33.22 12.72
CA LYS A 275 13.21 32.05 13.59
C LYS A 275 11.94 31.23 13.45
N MET A 276 12.05 29.93 13.73
CA MET A 276 10.94 28.98 13.67
C MET A 276 10.79 28.27 15.02
N SER A 277 9.56 27.91 15.35
CA SER A 277 9.26 27.11 16.53
C SER A 277 9.55 25.64 16.26
N LYS A 278 10.18 24.96 17.23
CA LYS A 278 10.40 23.51 17.17
C LYS A 278 9.10 22.68 17.11
N GLU A 279 7.95 23.27 17.46
CA GLU A 279 6.64 22.59 17.32
C GLU A 279 6.35 22.15 15.88
N TYR A 280 6.95 22.83 14.89
CA TYR A 280 6.84 22.49 13.47
C TYR A 280 7.79 21.38 13.03
N LEU A 281 8.61 20.79 13.91
CA LEU A 281 9.54 19.71 13.55
C LEU A 281 8.81 18.47 13.02
N ARG A 282 7.63 18.14 13.57
CA ARG A 282 6.82 17.02 13.04
C ARG A 282 6.32 17.30 11.63
N VAL A 283 5.82 18.52 11.38
CA VAL A 283 5.37 18.95 10.05
C VAL A 283 6.54 18.93 9.06
N ALA A 284 7.70 19.48 9.47
CA ALA A 284 8.90 19.45 8.64
C ALA A 284 9.38 18.03 8.36
N LEU A 285 9.33 17.13 9.35
CA LEU A 285 9.68 15.73 9.17
C LEU A 285 8.74 15.04 8.18
N ASP A 286 7.44 15.30 8.24
CA ASP A 286 6.45 14.75 7.31
C ASP A 286 6.74 15.17 5.86
N THR A 287 7.13 16.43 5.65
CA THR A 287 7.55 16.91 4.32
C THR A 287 8.85 16.25 3.81
N VAL A 288 9.76 15.86 4.71
CA VAL A 288 11.05 15.22 4.36
C VAL A 288 10.93 13.69 4.25
N ALA A 289 9.95 13.09 4.93
CA ALA A 289 9.76 11.64 5.03
C ALA A 289 9.75 10.93 3.66
N PRO A 290 9.01 11.42 2.63
CA PRO A 290 9.00 10.79 1.31
C PRO A 290 10.39 10.68 0.67
N SER A 291 11.23 11.72 0.77
CA SER A 291 12.61 11.71 0.25
C SER A 291 13.50 10.72 1.00
N ALA A 292 13.22 10.52 2.29
CA ALA A 292 13.90 9.56 3.16
C ALA A 292 13.36 8.12 3.02
N GLY A 293 12.35 7.88 2.18
CA GLY A 293 11.70 6.57 2.06
C GLY A 293 10.93 6.16 3.32
N LEU A 294 10.52 7.13 4.13
CA LEU A 294 9.66 6.92 5.30
C LEU A 294 8.19 7.12 4.91
N PRO A 295 7.27 6.43 5.59
CA PRO A 295 5.84 6.63 5.36
C PRO A 295 5.41 8.00 5.91
N PRO A 296 4.27 8.55 5.44
CA PRO A 296 3.65 9.71 6.08
C PRO A 296 3.37 9.45 7.56
N LEU A 297 3.44 10.51 8.38
CA LEU A 297 3.09 10.41 9.80
C LEU A 297 1.63 9.98 9.98
N GLY A 298 1.37 9.09 10.93
CA GLY A 298 0.03 8.54 11.17
C GLY A 298 -0.35 7.35 10.28
N ALA A 299 0.46 7.02 9.26
CA ALA A 299 0.15 5.91 8.35
C ALA A 299 0.45 4.54 8.97
N ILE A 300 1.47 4.44 9.84
CA ILE A 300 1.92 3.19 10.44
C ILE A 300 2.20 3.43 11.93
N GLU A 301 1.41 2.78 12.80
CA GLU A 301 1.46 2.98 14.26
C GLU A 301 2.84 2.64 14.85
N GLU A 302 3.49 1.58 14.36
CA GLU A 302 4.84 1.18 14.78
C GLU A 302 5.88 2.24 14.42
N MET A 303 5.74 2.88 13.26
CA MET A 303 6.62 3.98 12.83
C MET A 303 6.37 5.22 13.69
N ASP A 304 5.11 5.53 14.00
CA ASP A 304 4.77 6.66 14.87
C ASP A 304 5.34 6.48 16.29
N LYS A 305 5.40 5.25 16.79
CA LYS A 305 6.08 4.91 18.06
C LYS A 305 7.58 5.21 17.98
N VAL A 306 8.26 4.75 16.94
CA VAL A 306 9.69 5.03 16.66
C VAL A 306 9.94 6.55 16.64
N ILE A 307 9.14 7.28 15.87
CA ILE A 307 9.27 8.74 15.74
C ILE A 307 9.00 9.42 17.09
N GLY A 308 7.97 9.00 17.82
CA GLY A 308 7.66 9.50 19.15
C GLY A 308 8.78 9.30 20.16
N GLU A 309 9.47 8.16 20.13
CA GLU A 309 10.64 7.89 20.96
C GLU A 309 11.84 8.76 20.59
N VAL A 310 12.11 8.93 19.30
CA VAL A 310 13.20 9.79 18.81
C VAL A 310 12.98 11.24 19.23
N PHE A 311 11.77 11.78 19.08
CA PHE A 311 11.44 13.15 19.47
C PHE A 311 11.69 13.42 20.96
N LYS A 312 11.39 12.44 21.83
CA LYS A 312 11.71 12.49 23.25
C LYS A 312 13.23 12.48 23.50
N MET A 313 13.97 11.65 22.78
CA MET A 313 15.43 11.55 22.91
C MET A 313 16.16 12.85 22.58
N VAL A 314 15.73 13.56 21.53
CA VAL A 314 16.40 14.79 21.06
C VAL A 314 15.85 16.09 21.68
N ASN A 315 14.94 15.99 22.65
CA ASN A 315 14.21 17.12 23.24
C ASN A 315 13.59 18.03 22.14
N ALA A 316 12.95 17.40 21.14
CA ALA A 316 12.33 18.12 20.02
C ALA A 316 11.00 18.79 20.40
N ASP A 317 10.35 18.34 21.47
CA ASP A 317 9.05 18.86 21.92
C ASP A 317 9.13 20.18 22.74
N GLU A 318 10.34 20.69 23.00
CA GLU A 318 10.49 22.00 23.66
C GLU A 318 10.05 23.13 22.71
N ALA A 319 9.06 23.94 23.13
CA ALA A 319 8.62 25.14 22.42
C ALA A 319 9.70 26.25 22.45
N LYS A 320 10.76 26.04 21.67
CA LYS A 320 11.91 26.93 21.53
C LYS A 320 11.96 27.50 20.12
N LEU A 321 12.09 28.81 20.02
CA LEU A 321 12.39 29.49 18.75
C LEU A 321 13.86 29.31 18.40
N VAL A 322 14.12 28.68 17.26
CA VAL A 322 15.46 28.37 16.76
C VAL A 322 15.68 29.03 15.40
N LYS A 323 16.96 29.30 15.07
CA LYS A 323 17.31 29.75 13.73
C LYS A 323 17.20 28.60 12.73
N GLU A 324 17.08 28.94 11.45
CA GLU A 324 17.00 27.97 10.36
C GLU A 324 18.09 26.88 10.41
N GLU A 325 19.36 27.26 10.60
CA GLU A 325 20.46 26.29 10.68
C GLU A 325 20.39 25.36 11.90
N GLU A 326 19.93 25.87 13.05
CA GLU A 326 19.70 25.04 14.24
C GLU A 326 18.51 24.10 14.02
N PHE A 327 17.45 24.56 13.34
CA PHE A 327 16.29 23.74 12.99
C PHE A 327 16.68 22.60 12.04
N LYS A 328 17.42 22.89 10.96
CA LYS A 328 17.95 21.88 10.02
C LYS A 328 18.80 20.84 10.73
N LYS A 329 19.65 21.29 11.66
CA LYS A 329 20.50 20.40 12.45
C LYS A 329 19.67 19.44 13.30
N VAL A 330 18.66 19.94 14.02
CA VAL A 330 17.76 19.10 14.83
C VAL A 330 16.98 18.12 13.95
N LEU A 331 16.47 18.56 12.81
CA LEU A 331 15.76 17.68 11.88
C LEU A 331 16.67 16.58 11.30
N THR A 332 17.93 16.92 11.00
CA THR A 332 18.94 15.95 10.56
C THR A 332 19.29 14.94 11.66
N GLU A 333 19.35 15.40 12.92
CA GLU A 333 19.58 14.54 14.08
C GLU A 333 18.42 13.56 14.29
N ILE A 334 17.17 14.02 14.17
CA ILE A 334 15.96 13.18 14.19
C ILE A 334 16.03 12.10 13.11
N LEU A 335 16.34 12.46 11.86
CA LEU A 335 16.50 11.50 10.76
C LEU A 335 17.59 10.47 11.08
N GLY A 336 18.75 10.91 11.58
CA GLY A 336 19.83 10.01 11.99
C GLY A 336 19.41 9.04 13.09
N SER A 337 18.64 9.50 14.07
CA SER A 337 18.12 8.64 15.14
C SER A 337 17.08 7.64 14.64
N ILE A 338 16.15 8.05 13.76
CA ILE A 338 15.20 7.13 13.12
C ILE A 338 15.95 6.06 12.33
N MET A 339 16.94 6.45 11.54
CA MET A 339 17.80 5.52 10.80
C MET A 339 18.41 4.45 11.71
N LEU A 340 19.00 4.84 12.83
CA LEU A 340 19.63 3.89 13.77
C LEU A 340 18.62 2.94 14.43
N GLN A 341 17.42 3.42 14.75
CA GLN A 341 16.37 2.54 15.30
C GLN A 341 15.90 1.52 14.26
N LEU A 342 15.67 1.95 13.02
CA LEU A 342 15.24 1.07 11.95
C LEU A 342 16.33 0.09 11.49
N GLU A 343 17.63 0.47 11.55
CA GLU A 343 18.74 -0.46 11.30
C GLU A 343 18.80 -1.57 12.36
N GLY A 344 18.44 -1.26 13.61
CA GLY A 344 18.40 -2.23 14.71
C GLY A 344 17.14 -3.10 14.73
N SER A 345 16.00 -2.54 14.32
CA SER A 345 14.70 -3.20 14.30
C SER A 345 13.86 -2.70 13.11
N PRO A 346 14.00 -3.32 11.93
CA PRO A 346 13.22 -2.94 10.75
C PRO A 346 11.72 -3.15 10.97
N ILE A 347 10.90 -2.28 10.40
CA ILE A 347 9.44 -2.41 10.40
C ILE A 347 9.01 -2.95 9.04
N SER A 348 8.24 -4.04 9.02
CA SER A 348 7.67 -4.59 7.79
C SER A 348 6.16 -4.44 7.82
N VAL A 349 5.59 -3.82 6.80
CA VAL A 349 4.15 -3.64 6.63
C VAL A 349 3.74 -4.33 5.36
N SER A 350 2.79 -5.25 5.45
CA SER A 350 2.20 -5.91 4.29
C SER A 350 0.70 -5.66 4.22
N SER A 351 0.20 -5.58 3.00
CA SER A 351 -1.22 -5.47 2.70
C SER A 351 -1.56 -6.48 1.61
N ASN A 352 -2.67 -7.19 1.80
CA ASN A 352 -3.15 -8.22 0.89
C ASN A 352 -4.63 -7.98 0.61
N SER A 353 -4.99 -7.90 -0.66
CA SER A 353 -6.37 -7.74 -1.09
C SER A 353 -6.72 -8.74 -2.18
N VAL A 354 -7.90 -9.35 -2.08
CA VAL A 354 -8.41 -10.24 -3.13
C VAL A 354 -8.88 -9.37 -4.29
N VAL A 355 -8.39 -9.66 -5.48
CA VAL A 355 -8.83 -8.98 -6.70
C VAL A 355 -10.09 -9.68 -7.18
N HIS A 356 -11.23 -9.11 -6.85
CA HIS A 356 -12.49 -9.47 -7.48
C HIS A 356 -12.51 -8.80 -8.85
N GLU A 357 -12.41 -9.58 -9.93
CA GLU A 357 -12.76 -9.04 -11.24
C GLU A 357 -14.18 -8.47 -11.12
N PRO A 358 -14.39 -7.15 -11.38
CA PRO A 358 -15.73 -6.63 -11.37
C PRO A 358 -16.45 -7.24 -12.56
N LEU A 359 -17.51 -8.01 -12.29
CA LEU A 359 -18.27 -8.71 -13.30
C LEU A 359 -18.88 -7.80 -14.38
N ASP A 360 -18.84 -6.46 -14.26
CA ASP A 360 -19.36 -5.55 -15.29
C ASP A 360 -18.73 -4.14 -15.34
N SER A 361 -17.72 -3.81 -14.52
CA SER A 361 -17.17 -2.44 -14.49
C SER A 361 -15.95 -2.32 -15.40
N SER A 362 -16.18 -2.36 -16.71
CA SER A 362 -15.19 -1.86 -17.67
C SER A 362 -14.91 -0.39 -17.36
N SER A 363 -13.78 -0.08 -16.74
CA SER A 363 -13.31 1.30 -16.66
C SER A 363 -13.09 1.79 -18.09
N THR A 364 -13.93 2.72 -18.56
CA THR A 364 -13.83 3.36 -19.88
C THR A 364 -12.62 4.30 -19.97
N LEU A 365 -11.91 4.52 -18.86
CA LEU A 365 -10.78 5.44 -18.76
C LEU A 365 -9.59 5.00 -19.62
N LEU A 366 -9.30 3.69 -19.68
CA LEU A 366 -8.16 3.11 -20.39
C LEU A 366 -8.55 2.25 -21.59
N GLN A 367 -9.84 2.19 -21.94
CA GLN A 367 -10.26 1.48 -23.14
C GLN A 367 -9.90 2.30 -24.38
N PRO A 368 -9.09 1.76 -25.33
CA PRO A 368 -8.98 2.36 -26.64
C PRO A 368 -10.36 2.29 -27.31
N SER A 369 -10.79 3.39 -27.91
CA SER A 369 -12.01 3.41 -28.72
C SER A 369 -11.89 2.35 -29.81
N SER A 370 -12.87 1.44 -29.85
CA SER A 370 -12.98 0.47 -30.93
C SER A 370 -13.11 1.27 -32.22
N SER A 371 -12.05 1.29 -33.03
CA SER A 371 -12.11 1.94 -34.32
C SER A 371 -13.15 1.20 -35.17
N GLU A 372 -14.22 1.92 -35.46
CA GLU A 372 -15.25 1.58 -36.43
C GLU A 372 -14.55 1.14 -37.73
N THR A 373 -14.54 -0.16 -37.97
CA THR A 373 -14.30 -0.69 -39.31
C THR A 373 -15.61 -0.49 -40.05
N ALA A 374 -15.64 0.51 -40.93
CA ALA A 374 -16.72 0.73 -41.86
C ALA A 374 -16.15 0.80 -43.28
N PRO A 375 -16.92 0.38 -44.29
CA PRO A 375 -17.32 -0.99 -44.62
C PRO A 375 -16.41 -1.65 -45.66
#